data_AF-A0A2E1X8E1-F1
#
_entry.id   AF-A0A2E1X8E1-F1
#
_cell.length_a   1.000
_cell.length_b   1.000
_cell.length_c   1.000
_cell.angle_alpha   90.00
_cell.angle_beta   90.00
_cell.angle_gamma   90.00
#
_symmetry.space_group_name_H-M   'P 1'
#
loop_
_entity.id
_entity.type
_entity.pdbx_description
1 polymer ?
#
loop_
_entity_poly.entity_id
_entity_poly.type
_entity_poly.pdbx_seq_one_letter_code
_entity_poly.pdbx_strand_id
1 'polypeptide(L)'
;EADPNWQLAHKRTVNLICMAHIDGDEATDKVANGLNEQGEMFVTATTVAGRRILRVCIGGTQTRKTHVEAAWHRIAAAGVAVR
;
A
#
# COMPACT_ATOMS: atom_id res chain seq x y z
N GLU A 1 -4.33 -10.76 -6.09
CA GLU A 1 -4.54 -10.60 -7.56
C GLU A 1 -4.02 -9.22 -7.98
N ALA A 2 -3.87 -8.97 -9.28
CA ALA A 2 -3.47 -7.65 -9.76
C ALA A 2 -4.65 -6.67 -9.64
N ASP A 3 -4.37 -5.42 -9.25
CA ASP A 3 -5.35 -4.33 -9.17
C ASP A 3 -4.94 -3.21 -10.14
N PRO A 4 -5.84 -2.72 -11.00
CA PRO A 4 -5.50 -1.73 -12.02
C PRO A 4 -5.10 -0.36 -11.43
N ASN A 5 -5.42 -0.08 -10.17
CA ASN A 5 -5.10 1.19 -9.52
C ASN A 5 -3.68 1.24 -8.95
N TRP A 6 -2.97 0.10 -8.95
CA TRP A 6 -1.66 -0.04 -8.34
C TRP A 6 -0.62 -0.56 -9.31
N GLN A 7 0.58 0.01 -9.23
CA GLN A 7 1.76 -0.50 -9.93
C GLN A 7 2.91 -0.73 -8.95
N LEU A 8 3.63 -1.83 -9.15
CA LEU A 8 4.84 -2.11 -8.36
C LEU A 8 5.94 -1.11 -8.76
N ALA A 9 6.44 -0.37 -7.77
CA ALA A 9 7.48 0.63 -8.00
C ALA A 9 8.87 0.00 -8.15
N HIS A 10 9.08 -1.16 -7.51
CA HIS A 10 10.35 -1.89 -7.53
C HIS A 10 10.09 -3.39 -7.50
N LYS A 11 11.07 -4.18 -7.98
CA LYS A 11 11.06 -5.64 -7.81
C LYS A 11 11.00 -5.96 -6.31
N ARG A 12 10.06 -6.83 -5.91
CA ARG A 12 9.96 -7.27 -4.51
C ARG A 12 11.27 -7.92 -4.08
N THR A 13 11.85 -7.42 -3.00
CA THR A 13 12.93 -8.06 -2.26
C THR A 13 12.39 -8.47 -0.89
N VAL A 14 12.68 -9.70 -0.47
CA VAL A 14 12.22 -10.28 0.81
C VAL A 14 10.70 -10.09 1.02
N ASN A 15 10.32 -9.41 2.09
CA ASN A 15 8.96 -9.24 2.60
C ASN A 15 8.40 -7.81 2.44
N LEU A 16 9.11 -6.91 1.75
CA LEU A 16 8.67 -5.54 1.49
C LEU A 16 8.09 -5.43 0.09
N ILE A 17 6.87 -4.88 0.02
CA ILE A 17 6.21 -4.53 -1.24
C ILE A 17 6.21 -3.01 -1.36
N CYS A 18 6.73 -2.53 -2.49
CA CYS A 18 6.77 -1.12 -2.85
C CYS A 18 5.85 -0.91 -4.06
N MET A 19 4.79 -0.14 -3.89
CA MET A 19 3.80 0.14 -4.93
C MET A 19 3.41 1.60 -4.94
N ALA A 20 2.85 2.09 -6.03
CA ALA A 20 2.35 3.45 -6.13
C ALA A 20 1.02 3.47 -6.86
N HIS A 21 0.19 4.45 -6.52
CA HIS A 21 -1.09 4.65 -7.17
C HIS A 21 -0.87 5.08 -8.62
N ILE A 22 -1.73 4.65 -9.54
CA ILE A 22 -1.63 5.04 -10.96
C ILE A 22 -1.90 6.54 -11.16
N ASP A 23 -2.76 7.13 -10.33
CA ASP A 23 -3.15 8.55 -10.42
C ASP A 23 -2.13 9.50 -9.74
N GLY A 24 -0.96 8.98 -9.36
CA GLY A 24 0.19 9.78 -8.96
C GLY A 24 0.43 9.90 -7.45
N ASP A 25 1.28 10.86 -7.09
CA ASP A 25 1.86 10.99 -5.76
C ASP A 25 0.85 11.43 -4.70
N GLU A 26 0.03 12.43 -5.01
CA GLU A 26 -1.04 12.88 -4.10
C GLU A 26 -2.04 11.77 -3.81
N ALA A 27 -2.41 10.98 -4.82
CA ALA A 27 -3.29 9.83 -4.64
C ALA A 27 -2.65 8.78 -3.73
N THR A 28 -1.36 8.51 -3.90
CA THR A 28 -0.61 7.58 -3.05
C THR A 28 -0.61 8.05 -1.58
N ASP A 29 -0.42 9.34 -1.32
CA ASP A 29 -0.47 9.90 0.04
C ASP A 29 -1.87 9.91 0.63
N LYS A 30 -2.90 10.24 -0.15
CA LYS A 30 -4.31 10.17 0.28
C LYS A 30 -4.68 8.75 0.72
N VAL A 31 -4.29 7.73 -0.06
CA VAL A 31 -4.51 6.33 0.34
C VAL A 31 -3.76 6.02 1.64
N ALA A 32 -2.46 6.37 1.73
CA ALA A 32 -1.65 6.06 2.91
C ALA A 32 -2.24 6.68 4.18
N ASN A 33 -2.67 7.94 4.11
CA ASN A 33 -3.30 8.65 5.22
C ASN A 33 -4.64 8.01 5.59
N GLY A 34 -5.51 7.75 4.60
CA GLY A 34 -6.82 7.13 4.85
C GLY A 34 -6.71 5.74 5.49
N LEU A 35 -5.75 4.91 5.06
CA LEU A 35 -5.50 3.61 5.68
C LEU A 35 -5.05 3.73 7.15
N ASN A 36 -4.19 4.71 7.44
CA ASN A 36 -3.68 4.94 8.79
C ASN A 36 -4.75 5.55 9.71
N GLU A 37 -5.60 6.45 9.20
CA GLU A 37 -6.70 7.07 9.95
C GLU A 37 -7.78 6.06 10.38
N GLN A 38 -8.01 5.01 9.59
CA GLN A 38 -8.93 3.93 9.93
C GLN A 38 -8.45 3.08 11.12
N GLY A 39 -7.14 3.07 11.41
CA GLY A 39 -6.56 2.39 12.58
C GLY A 39 -6.51 0.86 12.50
N GLU A 40 -7.03 0.23 11.45
CA GLU A 40 -7.01 -1.24 11.28
C GLU A 40 -5.68 -1.78 10.72
N MET A 41 -4.87 -0.91 10.14
CA MET A 41 -3.52 -1.22 9.67
C MET A 41 -2.65 0.04 9.69
N PHE A 42 -1.33 -0.15 9.64
CA PHE A 42 -0.39 0.95 9.54
C PHE A 42 0.56 0.74 8.36
N VAL A 43 0.67 1.75 7.52
CA VAL A 43 1.50 1.79 6.32
C VAL A 43 2.32 3.07 6.28
N THR A 44 3.45 3.02 5.59
CA THR A 44 4.29 4.21 5.38
C THR A 44 4.36 4.50 3.90
N ALA A 45 4.31 5.77 3.54
CA ALA A 45 4.68 6.22 2.21
C ALA A 45 6.04 6.93 2.26
N THR A 46 6.84 6.75 1.20
CA THR A 46 8.17 7.37 1.07
C THR A 46 8.41 7.82 -0.37
N THR A 47 9.37 8.71 -0.59
CA THR A 47 9.75 9.17 -1.93
C THR A 47 11.02 8.46 -2.37
N VAL A 48 10.97 7.79 -3.52
CA VAL A 48 12.12 7.12 -4.13
C VAL A 48 12.25 7.60 -5.56
N ALA A 49 13.44 8.08 -5.95
CA ALA A 49 13.70 8.60 -7.29
C ALA A 49 12.66 9.64 -7.77
N GLY A 50 12.21 10.52 -6.87
CA GLY A 50 11.23 11.57 -7.17
C GLY A 50 9.78 11.10 -7.27
N ARG A 51 9.49 9.84 -6.91
CA ARG A 51 8.15 9.26 -6.96
C ARG A 51 7.68 8.83 -5.58
N ARG A 52 6.43 9.14 -5.23
CA ARG A 52 5.82 8.69 -3.98
C ARG A 52 5.37 7.23 -4.09
N ILE A 53 5.76 6.42 -3.11
CA ILE A 53 5.45 4.99 -3.05
C ILE A 53 4.89 4.62 -1.68
N LEU A 54 3.91 3.73 -1.66
CA LEU A 54 3.40 3.03 -0.50
C LEU A 54 4.27 1.79 -0.20
N ARG A 55 4.63 1.61 1.07
CA ARG A 55 5.44 0.50 1.57
C ARG A 55 4.62 -0.39 2.50
N VAL A 56 4.49 -1.66 2.11
CA VAL A 56 3.81 -2.70 2.90
C VAL A 56 4.84 -3.76 3.27
N CYS A 57 5.20 -3.82 4.54
CA CYS A 57 6.17 -4.77 5.08
C CYS A 57 5.44 -5.89 5.83
N ILE A 58 5.58 -7.13 5.37
CA ILE A 58 4.93 -8.29 5.98
C ILE A 58 5.94 -9.04 6.86
N GLY A 59 5.90 -8.84 8.17
CA GLY A 59 6.88 -9.50 9.05
C GLY A 59 6.60 -9.43 10.55
N GLY A 60 5.42 -8.98 10.95
CA GLY A 60 5.04 -8.98 12.36
C GLY A 60 4.95 -10.40 12.90
N THR A 61 5.41 -10.64 14.12
CA THR A 61 5.41 -11.97 14.76
C THR A 61 4.02 -12.59 14.87
N GLN A 62 2.97 -11.76 14.91
CA GLN A 62 1.57 -12.18 14.96
C GLN A 62 0.85 -12.07 13.61
N THR A 63 1.55 -11.68 12.53
CA THR A 63 0.95 -11.57 11.20
C THR A 63 0.60 -12.97 10.67
N ARG A 64 -0.66 -13.16 10.28
CA ARG A 64 -1.19 -14.40 9.69
C ARG A 64 -1.65 -14.11 8.27
N LYS A 65 -1.85 -15.17 7.47
CA LYS A 65 -2.37 -15.06 6.10
C LYS A 65 -3.65 -14.21 6.02
N THR A 66 -4.58 -14.41 6.94
CA THR A 66 -5.83 -13.65 7.04
C THR A 66 -5.60 -12.14 7.23
N HIS A 67 -4.56 -11.74 7.97
CA HIS A 67 -4.20 -10.32 8.14
C HIS A 67 -3.68 -9.72 6.83
N VAL A 68 -2.92 -10.49 6.05
CA VAL A 68 -2.38 -10.06 4.75
C VAL A 68 -3.51 -9.91 3.72
N GLU A 69 -4.45 -10.85 3.70
CA GLU A 69 -5.64 -10.79 2.83
C GLU A 69 -6.52 -9.58 3.20
N ALA A 70 -6.79 -9.39 4.49
CA ALA A 70 -7.57 -8.23 4.95
C ALA A 70 -6.87 -6.90 4.66
N ALA A 71 -5.55 -6.82 4.83
CA ALA A 71 -4.76 -5.64 4.46
C ALA A 71 -4.86 -5.35 2.96
N TRP A 72 -4.78 -6.39 2.11
CA TRP A 72 -4.93 -6.22 0.67
C TRP A 72 -6.32 -5.71 0.27
N HIS A 73 -7.39 -6.26 0.86
CA HIS A 73 -8.76 -5.79 0.60
C HIS A 73 -8.93 -4.30 0.94
N ARG A 74 -8.34 -3.84 2.06
CA ARG A 74 -8.35 -2.43 2.44
C ARG A 74 -7.58 -1.55 1.47
N ILE A 75 -6.38 -1.98 1.06
CA ILE A 75 -5.55 -1.24 0.08
C ILE A 75 -6.28 -1.12 -1.27
N ALA A 76 -6.87 -2.21 -1.76
CA ALA A 76 -7.62 -2.20 -3.02
C ALA A 76 -8.84 -1.28 -2.95
N ALA A 77 -9.62 -1.36 -1.87
CA ALA A 77 -10.77 -0.49 -1.65
C ALA A 77 -10.37 0.99 -1.56
N ALA A 78 -9.29 1.30 -0.83
CA ALA A 78 -8.79 2.67 -0.70
C ALA A 78 -8.28 3.23 -2.05
N GLY A 79 -7.65 2.39 -2.88
CA GLY A 79 -7.22 2.80 -4.22
C GLY A 79 -8.39 3.18 -5.14
N VAL A 80 -9.53 2.51 -5.03
CA VAL A 80 -10.74 2.89 -5.79
C VAL A 80 -11.31 4.22 -5.30
N ALA A 81 -11.27 4.48 -3.99
CA ALA A 81 -11.93 5.62 -3.36
C ALA A 81 -11.22 6.98 -3.54
N VAL A 82 -9.95 6.99 -3.97
CA VAL A 82 -9.15 8.22 -4.09
C VAL A 82 -9.28 8.92 -5.46
N ARG A 83 -10.04 8.32 -6.39
CA ARG A 83 -10.36 8.93 -7.70
C ARG A 83 -11.29 10.15 -7.59
#